data_AF-A0A357T5V5-F1
#
_entry.id   AF-A0A357T5V5-F1
#
_cell.length_a   1.000
_cell.length_b   1.000
_cell.length_c   1.000
_cell.angle_alpha   90.00
_cell.angle_beta   90.00
_cell.angle_gamma   90.00
#
_symmetry.space_group_name_H-M   'P 1'
#
loop_
_entity.id
_entity.type
_entity.pdbx_description
1 polymer ?
#
loop_
_entity_poly.entity_id
_entity_poly.type
_entity_poly.pdbx_seq_one_letter_code
_entity_poly.pdbx_strand_id
1 'polypeptide(L)'
;QYHVGTVVIGDRTGSRDFCVLLQRAHLPKGLKVETIDEDASSNEGRQRFLLANRRGWRKYFPLGLQSPSRPYDDYVAVILGERYLNSSYR
;
A
#
# COMPACT_ATOMS: atom_id res chain seq x y z
N GLN A 1 -19.56 -0.97 11.62
CA GLN A 1 -18.25 -1.25 12.24
C GLN A 1 -17.68 -2.50 11.59
N TYR A 2 -16.39 -2.52 11.26
CA TYR A 2 -15.73 -3.67 10.64
C TYR A 2 -14.93 -4.43 11.70
N HIS A 3 -15.05 -5.77 11.72
CA HIS A 3 -14.17 -6.61 12.52
C HIS A 3 -12.86 -6.83 11.75
N VAL A 4 -11.83 -6.07 12.11
CA VAL A 4 -10.51 -6.20 11.48
C VAL A 4 -9.81 -7.43 12.04
N GLY A 5 -9.59 -8.45 11.20
CA GLY A 5 -8.89 -9.68 11.58
C GLY A 5 -7.39 -9.66 11.26
N THR A 6 -6.94 -8.79 10.35
CA THR A 6 -5.55 -8.72 9.93
C THR A 6 -5.15 -7.31 9.54
N VAL A 7 -3.93 -6.92 9.92
CA VAL A 7 -3.23 -5.71 9.49
C VAL A 7 -2.05 -6.14 8.62
N VAL A 8 -1.96 -5.57 7.43
CA VAL A 8 -0.84 -5.80 6.52
C VAL A 8 0.05 -4.56 6.53
N ILE A 9 1.35 -4.76 6.67
CA ILE A 9 2.36 -3.71 6.70
C ILE A 9 3.40 -4.08 5.65
N GLY A 10 3.88 -3.13 4.87
CA GLY A 10 5.02 -3.41 4.02
C GLY A 10 6.32 -3.52 4.79
N ASP A 11 7.27 -4.27 4.25
CA ASP A 11 8.52 -4.61 4.92
C ASP A 11 9.65 -3.57 4.79
N ARG A 12 9.47 -2.52 3.98
CA ARG A 12 10.46 -1.45 3.74
C ARG A 12 10.61 -0.47 4.93
N THR A 13 11.27 0.67 4.70
CA THR A 13 11.70 1.63 5.73
C THR A 13 10.62 1.97 6.76
N GLY A 14 10.92 1.69 8.04
CA GLY A 14 10.04 1.98 9.18
C GLY A 14 9.15 0.81 9.64
N SER A 15 9.09 -0.30 8.88
CA SER A 15 8.27 -1.48 9.20
C SER A 15 8.54 -2.03 10.60
N ARG A 16 9.82 -2.13 10.99
CA ARG A 16 10.24 -2.63 12.30
C ARG A 16 9.77 -1.75 13.46
N ASP A 17 9.92 -0.44 13.33
CA ASP A 17 9.51 0.52 14.36
C ASP A 17 7.97 0.55 14.48
N PHE A 18 7.27 0.43 13.35
CA PHE A 18 5.82 0.36 13.32
C PHE A 18 5.28 -0.93 13.95
N CYS A 19 5.92 -2.08 13.69
CA CYS A 19 5.61 -3.33 14.37
C CYS A 19 5.80 -3.23 15.89
N VAL A 20 6.88 -2.60 16.35
CA VAL A 20 7.11 -2.35 17.78
C VAL A 20 6.05 -1.44 18.38
N LEU A 21 5.64 -0.39 17.66
CA LEU A 21 4.55 0.50 18.09
C LEU A 21 3.22 -0.26 18.20
N LEU A 22 2.89 -1.09 17.20
CA LEU A 22 1.66 -1.88 17.22
C LEU A 22 1.65 -2.89 18.36
N GLN A 23 2.77 -3.57 18.62
CA GLN A 23 2.88 -4.46 19.78
C GLN A 23 2.65 -3.73 21.11
N ARG A 24 3.13 -2.48 21.22
CA ARG A 24 2.92 -1.63 22.41
C ARG A 24 1.48 -1.11 22.54
N ALA A 25 0.78 -0.96 21.41
CA ALA A 25 -0.56 -0.37 21.35
C ALA A 25 -1.70 -1.28 21.89
N HIS A 26 -1.38 -2.44 22.48
CA HIS A 26 -2.37 -3.41 22.98
C HIS A 26 -3.40 -3.80 21.91
N LEU A 27 -2.92 -4.48 20.86
CA LEU A 27 -3.80 -4.95 19.78
C LEU A 27 -4.92 -5.85 20.32
N PRO A 28 -6.13 -5.78 19.72
CA PRO A 28 -7.23 -6.69 20.04
C PRO A 28 -6.80 -8.16 19.93
N LYS A 29 -7.26 -9.00 20.86
CA LYS A 29 -7.01 -10.44 20.80
C LYS A 29 -7.52 -11.00 19.47
N GLY A 30 -6.63 -11.63 18.71
CA GLY A 30 -6.94 -12.24 17.41
C GLY A 30 -6.58 -11.40 16.18
N LEU A 31 -6.12 -10.15 16.37
CA LEU A 31 -5.61 -9.34 15.26
C LEU A 31 -4.22 -9.87 14.82
N LYS A 32 -4.12 -10.33 13.58
CA LYS A 32 -2.84 -10.72 12.98
C LYS A 32 -2.14 -9.50 12.39
N VAL A 33 -0.83 -9.43 12.52
CA VAL A 33 0.01 -8.42 11.85
C VAL A 33 0.96 -9.18 10.93
N GLU A 34 0.82 -8.92 9.63
CA GLU A 34 1.57 -9.61 8.57
C GLU A 34 2.41 -8.59 7.82
N THR A 35 3.68 -8.92 7.59
CA THR A 35 4.57 -8.10 6.75
C THR A 35 4.61 -8.66 5.35
N ILE A 36 4.39 -7.82 4.34
CA ILE A 36 4.48 -8.23 2.95
C ILE A 36 5.60 -7.49 2.23
N ASP A 37 6.23 -8.19 1.29
CA ASP A 37 7.29 -7.63 0.47
C ASP A 37 6.75 -6.43 -0.34
N GLU A 38 7.29 -5.27 -0.01
CA GLU A 38 6.91 -4.01 -0.60
C GLU A 38 7.60 -3.79 -1.95
N ASP A 39 8.44 -4.69 -2.46
CA ASP A 39 9.27 -4.37 -3.63
C ASP A 39 8.45 -3.88 -4.84
N ALA A 40 8.92 -2.79 -5.43
CA ALA A 40 8.28 -1.99 -6.47
C ALA A 40 6.85 -1.42 -6.20
N SER A 41 6.26 -1.59 -5.02
CA SER A 41 4.88 -1.16 -4.72
C SER A 41 4.65 0.35 -4.87
N SER A 42 5.65 1.18 -4.55
CA SER A 42 5.58 2.64 -4.71
C SER A 42 5.57 3.03 -6.19
N ASN A 43 6.35 2.35 -7.03
CA ASN A 43 6.36 2.58 -8.47
C ASN A 43 5.05 2.11 -9.12
N GLU A 44 4.55 0.94 -8.72
CA GLU A 44 3.27 0.41 -9.16
C GLU A 44 2.11 1.34 -8.74
N GLY A 45 2.11 1.78 -7.48
CA GLY A 45 1.14 2.74 -6.94
C GLY A 45 1.17 4.06 -7.69
N ARG A 46 2.37 4.60 -7.97
CA ARG A 46 2.56 5.80 -8.80
C ARG A 46 1.97 5.60 -10.19
N GLN A 47 2.26 4.47 -10.85
CA GLN A 47 1.76 4.18 -12.19
C GLN A 47 0.23 4.08 -12.21
N ARG A 48 -0.37 3.33 -11.27
CA ARG A 48 -1.83 3.22 -11.14
C ARG A 48 -2.46 4.58 -10.89
N PHE A 49 -1.89 5.39 -10.00
CA PHE A 49 -2.37 6.75 -9.74
C PHE A 49 -2.32 7.62 -10.99
N LEU A 50 -1.19 7.65 -11.69
CA LEU A 50 -1.02 8.49 -12.87
C LEU A 50 -1.97 8.07 -14.00
N LEU A 51 -2.17 6.76 -14.21
CA LEU A 51 -3.14 6.24 -15.18
C LEU A 51 -4.58 6.64 -14.81
N ALA A 52 -4.99 6.44 -13.56
CA ALA A 52 -6.33 6.78 -13.10
C ALA A 52 -6.64 8.29 -13.18
N ASN A 53 -5.61 9.14 -13.05
CA ASN A 53 -5.74 10.60 -13.05
C ASN A 53 -5.27 11.25 -14.37
N ARG A 54 -5.08 10.46 -15.43
CA ARG A 54 -4.65 10.96 -16.75
C ARG A 54 -5.80 11.65 -17.50
N ARG A 55 -6.09 12.90 -17.11
CA ARG A 55 -7.18 13.70 -17.67
C ARG A 55 -6.67 15.01 -18.29
N GLY A 56 -7.42 15.54 -19.27
CA GLY A 56 -7.10 16.80 -19.93
C GLY A 56 -5.76 16.76 -20.67
N TRP A 57 -4.93 17.80 -20.50
CA TRP A 57 -3.64 17.93 -21.19
C TRP A 57 -2.63 16.82 -20.84
N ARG A 58 -2.79 16.16 -19.69
CA ARG A 58 -1.93 15.05 -19.26
C ARG A 58 -1.99 13.83 -20.20
N LYS A 59 -2.99 13.74 -21.08
CA LYS A 59 -3.06 12.67 -22.09
C LYS A 59 -2.04 12.82 -23.22
N TYR A 60 -1.45 14.00 -23.39
CA TYR A 60 -0.49 14.27 -24.47
C TYR A 60 0.97 14.02 -24.06
N PHE A 61 1.25 13.86 -22.77
CA PHE A 61 2.59 13.61 -22.27
C PHE A 61 2.80 12.14 -21.89
N PRO A 62 4.01 11.58 -22.09
CA PRO A 62 4.39 10.26 -21.58
C PRO A 62 4.22 10.14 -20.06
N LEU A 63 3.82 8.97 -19.57
CA LEU A 63 3.63 8.70 -18.13
C LEU A 63 4.89 8.95 -17.30
N GLY A 64 6.06 8.59 -17.84
CA GLY A 64 7.35 8.79 -17.16
C GLY A 64 7.70 10.26 -16.90
N LEU A 65 7.11 11.19 -17.66
CA LEU A 65 7.31 12.64 -17.47
C LEU A 65 6.25 13.27 -16.56
N GLN A 66 5.25 12.49 -16.12
CA GLN A 66 4.19 12.99 -15.25
C GLN A 66 4.51 12.67 -13.80
N SER A 67 4.26 13.63 -12.91
CA SER A 67 4.37 13.45 -11.47
C SER A 67 2.98 13.45 -10.81
N PRO A 68 2.79 12.64 -9.74
CA PRO A 68 1.55 12.64 -8.98
C PRO A 68 1.21 14.05 -8.49
N SER A 69 -0.03 14.47 -8.70
CA SER A 69 -0.50 15.79 -8.26
C SER A 69 -0.84 15.85 -6.78
N ARG A 70 -0.90 14.71 -6.10
CA ARG A 70 -1.19 14.55 -4.67
C ARG A 70 -0.52 13.27 -4.15
N PRO A 71 -0.41 13.08 -2.82
CA PRO A 71 -0.01 11.80 -2.23
C PRO A 71 -0.86 10.65 -2.78
N TYR A 72 -0.23 9.50 -2.97
CA TYR A 72 -0.83 8.34 -3.64
C TYR A 72 -0.62 7.05 -2.84
N ASP A 73 -0.23 7.17 -1.56
CA ASP A 73 0.03 6.04 -0.66
C ASP A 73 -1.20 5.15 -0.49
N ASP A 74 -2.42 5.69 -0.67
CA ASP A 74 -3.67 4.92 -0.70
C ASP A 74 -3.65 3.82 -1.80
N TYR A 75 -3.06 4.10 -2.97
CA TYR A 75 -2.91 3.11 -4.03
C TYR A 75 -1.90 2.02 -3.64
N VAL A 76 -0.85 2.41 -2.91
CA VAL A 76 0.14 1.46 -2.37
C VAL A 76 -0.53 0.53 -1.36
N ALA A 77 -1.34 1.07 -0.45
CA ALA A 77 -2.09 0.28 0.53
C ALA A 77 -3.03 -0.74 -0.13
N VAL A 78 -3.73 -0.36 -1.21
CA VAL A 78 -4.57 -1.28 -1.99
C VAL A 78 -3.73 -2.40 -2.61
N ILE A 79 -2.59 -2.08 -3.22
CA ILE A 79 -1.67 -3.08 -3.81
C ILE A 79 -1.19 -4.07 -2.74
N LEU A 80 -0.81 -3.60 -1.56
CA LEU A 80 -0.36 -4.47 -0.47
C LEU A 80 -1.49 -5.41 0.00
N GLY A 81 -2.72 -4.90 0.12
CA GLY A 81 -3.89 -5.72 0.41
C GLY A 81 -4.17 -6.78 -0.66
N GLU A 82 -4.11 -6.41 -1.94
CA GLU A 82 -4.26 -7.34 -3.07
C GLU A 82 -3.19 -8.44 -3.05
N ARG A 83 -1.93 -8.08 -2.80
CA ARG A 83 -0.81 -9.04 -2.69
C ARG A 83 -1.02 -10.00 -1.53
N TYR A 84 -1.47 -9.51 -0.38
CA TYR A 84 -1.76 -10.35 0.79
C TYR A 84 -2.89 -11.34 0.54
N LEU A 85 -3.97 -10.89 -0.12
CA LEU A 85 -5.08 -11.77 -0.48
C LEU A 85 -4.64 -12.84 -1.48
N ASN A 86 -3.82 -12.47 -2.47
CA ASN A 86 -3.29 -13.42 -3.46
C ASN A 86 -2.29 -14.42 -2.87
N SER A 87 -1.49 -14.03 -1.87
CA SER A 87 -0.56 -14.95 -1.19
C SER A 87 -1.28 -15.89 -0.22
N SER A 88 -2.33 -15.42 0.45
CA SER A 88 -3.11 -16.20 1.42
C SER A 88 -4.07 -17.22 0.77
N TYR A 89 -4.37 -17.06 -0.52
CA TYR A 89 -5.23 -17.97 -1.29
C TYR A 89 -4.48 -19.06 -2.07
N ARG A 90 -3.15 -19.15 -1.93
CA ARG A 90 -2.34 -20.27 -2.43
C ARG A 90 -2.17 -21.32 -1.35
#